data_AF-Q0HW54-F1
#
_entry.id   AF-Q0HW54-F1
#
_cell.length_a   1.000
_cell.length_b   1.000
_cell.length_c   1.000
_cell.angle_alpha   90.00
_cell.angle_beta   90.00
_cell.angle_gamma   90.00
#
_symmetry.space_group_name_H-M   'P 1'
#
loop_
_entity.id
_entity.type
_entity.pdbx_description
1 polymer ?
#
loop_
_entity_poly.entity_id
_entity_poly.type
_entity_poly.pdbx_seq_one_letter_code
_entity_poly.pdbx_strand_id
1 'polypeptide(L)'
;MWWRVSWIIVAFWLLGAHFLRYDQLVLTGIFALAPLGLLIKHPLVIRLLQAMLFISVVTVWGTTAIDAVQMRIAHGAPWIRLATIMGGVMLFSFGAVWSANGIWRNTARHCKRTL
;
A
#
# COMPACT_ATOMS: atom_id res chain seq x y z
N MET A 1 -14.64 9.83 7.12
CA MET A 1 -13.16 9.87 6.94
C MET A 1 -12.47 8.59 7.38
N TRP A 2 -13.03 7.83 8.35
CA TRP A 2 -12.45 6.61 8.92
C TRP A 2 -12.21 5.45 7.94
N TRP A 3 -13.16 5.15 7.05
CA TRP A 3 -13.03 4.07 6.05
C TRP A 3 -11.75 4.15 5.20
N ARG A 4 -11.33 5.36 4.81
CA ARG A 4 -10.12 5.57 4.00
C ARG A 4 -8.83 5.31 4.78
N VAL A 5 -8.81 5.71 6.05
CA VAL A 5 -7.65 5.50 6.94
C VAL A 5 -7.50 4.02 7.24
N SER A 6 -8.60 3.31 7.50
CA SER A 6 -8.60 1.85 7.69
C SER A 6 -8.04 1.11 6.47
N TRP A 7 -8.41 1.51 5.24
CA TRP A 7 -7.83 0.92 4.02
C TRP A 7 -6.32 1.12 3.90
N ILE A 8 -5.81 2.31 4.21
CA ILE A 8 -4.38 2.60 4.13
C ILE A 8 -3.60 1.83 5.21
N ILE A 9 -4.15 1.73 6.43
CA ILE A 9 -3.55 0.94 7.52
C ILE A 9 -3.42 -0.53 7.10
N VAL A 10 -4.49 -1.12 6.56
CA VAL A 10 -4.47 -2.52 6.12
C VAL A 10 -3.45 -2.74 4.99
N ALA A 11 -3.33 -1.82 4.04
CA ALA A 11 -2.33 -1.90 2.98
C ALA A 11 -0.88 -1.83 3.53
N PHE A 12 -0.62 -0.94 4.50
CA PHE A 12 0.69 -0.85 5.16
C PHE A 12 1.01 -2.11 6.00
N TRP A 13 0.03 -2.66 6.70
CA TRP A 13 0.19 -3.91 7.46
C TRP A 13 0.43 -5.12 6.56
N LEU A 14 -0.28 -5.23 5.43
CA LEU A 14 -0.02 -6.26 4.42
C LEU A 14 1.43 -6.17 3.91
N LEU A 15 1.95 -4.95 3.72
CA LEU A 15 3.34 -4.73 3.34
C LEU A 15 4.32 -5.13 4.46
N GLY A 16 4.04 -4.74 5.70
CA GLY A 16 4.84 -5.14 6.86
C GLY A 16 4.90 -6.66 7.03
N ALA A 17 3.77 -7.35 6.89
CA ALA A 17 3.70 -8.80 6.95
C ALA A 17 4.51 -9.47 5.81
N HIS A 18 4.58 -8.85 4.63
CA HIS A 18 5.42 -9.31 3.54
C HIS A 18 6.92 -9.21 3.89
N PHE A 19 7.36 -8.07 4.43
CA PHE A 19 8.76 -7.93 4.87
C PHE A 19 9.12 -8.86 6.03
N LEU A 20 8.16 -9.17 6.91
CA LEU A 20 8.34 -10.16 7.97
C LEU A 20 8.62 -11.56 7.39
N ARG A 21 7.99 -11.91 6.25
CA ARG A 21 8.25 -13.18 5.56
C ARG A 21 9.69 -13.29 5.04
N TYR A 22 10.33 -12.16 4.71
CA TYR A 22 11.73 -12.09 4.26
C TYR A 22 12.71 -11.80 5.41
N ASP A 23 12.27 -11.97 6.67
CA ASP A 23 13.06 -11.73 7.89
C ASP A 23 13.62 -10.29 8.01
N GLN A 24 13.03 -9.35 7.28
CA GLN A 24 13.40 -7.93 7.29
C GLN A 24 12.62 -7.18 8.37
N LEU A 25 12.99 -7.45 9.63
CA LEU A 25 12.35 -6.86 10.82
C LEU A 25 12.40 -5.32 10.84
N VAL A 26 13.49 -4.72 10.37
CA VAL A 26 13.65 -3.25 10.32
C VAL A 26 12.61 -2.61 9.39
N LEU A 27 12.46 -3.13 8.18
CA LEU A 27 11.47 -2.65 7.22
C LEU A 27 10.05 -2.91 7.71
N THR A 28 9.82 -4.06 8.36
CA THR A 28 8.54 -4.39 8.99
C THR A 28 8.11 -3.34 10.01
N GLY A 29 9.01 -2.96 10.92
CA GLY A 29 8.74 -1.91 11.92
C GLY A 29 8.43 -0.56 11.28
N ILE A 30 9.22 -0.17 10.26
CA ILE A 30 9.02 1.10 9.53
C ILE A 30 7.64 1.12 8.87
N PHE A 31 7.26 0.08 8.12
CA PHE A 31 5.98 0.04 7.42
C PHE A 31 4.78 -0.18 8.37
N ALA A 32 4.97 -0.85 9.50
CA ALA A 32 3.92 -1.00 10.52
C ALA A 32 3.61 0.33 11.25
N LEU A 33 4.64 1.16 11.48
CA LEU A 33 4.50 2.46 12.14
C LEU A 33 4.22 3.61 11.16
N ALA A 34 4.58 3.46 9.88
CA ALA A 34 4.31 4.41 8.81
C ALA A 34 2.85 4.95 8.77
N PRO A 35 1.79 4.14 8.92
CA PRO A 35 0.42 4.67 8.93
C PRO A 35 0.11 5.56 10.14
N LEU A 36 0.87 5.50 11.24
CA LEU A 36 0.75 6.47 12.35
C LEU A 36 1.16 7.88 11.90
N GLY A 37 1.98 8.01 10.86
CA GLY A 37 2.30 9.29 10.23
C GLY A 37 1.08 10.03 9.66
N LEU A 38 -0.03 9.32 9.35
CA LEU A 38 -1.29 9.98 8.98
C LEU A 38 -1.89 10.81 10.13
N LEU A 39 -1.57 10.50 11.40
CA LEU A 39 -2.03 11.27 12.56
C LEU A 39 -1.41 12.68 12.62
N ILE A 40 -0.20 12.84 12.08
CA ILE A 40 0.53 14.11 12.05
C ILE A 40 -0.15 15.10 11.09
N LYS A 41 -1.06 14.63 10.21
CA LYS A 41 -1.83 15.43 9.22
C LYS A 41 -0.98 16.34 8.33
N HIS A 42 0.34 16.15 8.30
CA HIS A 42 1.27 16.99 7.55
C HIS A 42 1.26 16.60 6.06
N PRO A 43 1.09 17.55 5.13
CA PRO A 43 0.89 17.26 3.71
C PRO A 43 2.09 16.56 3.06
N LEU A 44 3.33 16.89 3.46
CA LEU A 44 4.53 16.21 2.96
C LEU A 44 4.62 14.75 3.42
N VAL A 45 4.24 14.46 4.66
CA VAL A 45 4.31 13.11 5.24
C VAL A 45 3.29 12.21 4.53
N ILE A 46 2.07 12.70 4.34
CA ILE A 46 1.04 11.98 3.59
C ILE A 46 1.50 11.72 2.15
N ARG A 47 2.16 12.69 1.50
CA ARG A 47 2.68 12.54 0.13
C ARG A 47 3.79 11.48 0.04
N LEU A 48 4.73 11.48 0.98
CA LEU A 48 5.79 10.48 1.05
C LEU A 48 5.22 9.08 1.28
N LEU A 49 4.30 8.92 2.24
CA LEU A 49 3.64 7.65 2.52
C LEU A 49 2.87 7.12 1.29
N GLN A 50 2.19 8.01 0.56
CA GLN A 50 1.44 7.64 -0.64
C GLN A 50 2.36 7.22 -1.80
N ALA A 51 3.47 7.95 -2.01
CA ALA A 51 4.47 7.60 -3.02
C ALA A 51 5.15 6.26 -2.69
N MET A 52 5.54 6.06 -1.42
CA MET A 52 6.09 4.78 -0.96
C MET A 52 5.10 3.64 -1.19
N LEU A 53 3.83 3.80 -0.79
CA LEU A 53 2.83 2.75 -0.95
C LEU A 53 2.57 2.44 -2.42
N PHE A 54 2.50 3.46 -3.29
CA PHE A 54 2.37 3.26 -4.73
C PHE A 54 3.55 2.49 -5.33
N ILE A 55 4.78 2.89 -4.99
CA ILE A 55 5.99 2.20 -5.45
C ILE A 55 5.95 0.75 -4.96
N SER A 56 5.64 0.51 -3.70
CA SER A 56 5.55 -0.84 -3.14
C SER A 56 4.45 -1.70 -3.76
N VAL A 57 3.32 -1.12 -4.18
CA VAL A 57 2.28 -1.84 -4.94
C VAL A 57 2.83 -2.38 -6.26
N VAL A 58 3.61 -1.58 -6.98
CA VAL A 58 4.14 -2.01 -8.27
C VAL A 58 5.35 -2.93 -8.10
N THR A 59 6.29 -2.57 -7.22
CA THR A 59 7.53 -3.33 -7.03
C THR A 59 7.29 -4.59 -6.22
N VAL A 60 6.81 -4.48 -4.98
CA VAL A 60 6.69 -5.63 -4.05
C VAL A 60 5.58 -6.57 -4.49
N TRP A 61 4.36 -6.07 -4.72
CA TRP A 61 3.26 -6.96 -5.11
C TRP A 61 3.39 -7.44 -6.56
N GLY A 62 3.94 -6.62 -7.46
CA GLY A 62 4.21 -7.03 -8.83
C GLY A 62 5.25 -8.15 -8.92
N THR A 63 6.40 -8.02 -8.25
CA THR A 63 7.41 -9.09 -8.24
C THR A 63 6.85 -10.36 -7.57
N THR A 64 6.18 -10.21 -6.43
CA THR A 64 5.57 -11.35 -5.71
C THR A 64 4.53 -12.06 -6.58
N ALA A 65 3.72 -11.33 -7.33
CA ALA A 65 2.72 -11.90 -8.23
C ALA A 65 3.38 -12.70 -9.35
N ILE A 66 4.42 -12.13 -9.98
CA ILE A 66 5.16 -12.78 -11.06
C ILE A 66 5.83 -14.05 -10.53
N ASP A 67 6.57 -13.96 -9.42
CA ASP A 67 7.28 -15.09 -8.82
C ASP A 67 6.30 -16.23 -8.46
N ALA A 68 5.18 -15.88 -7.84
CA ALA A 68 4.19 -16.87 -7.43
C ALA A 68 3.47 -17.51 -8.64
N VAL A 69 3.22 -16.76 -9.70
CA VAL A 69 2.66 -17.29 -10.96
C VAL A 69 3.67 -18.20 -11.67
N GLN A 70 4.93 -17.77 -11.78
CA GLN A 70 5.99 -18.56 -12.41
C GLN A 70 6.23 -19.88 -11.66
N MET A 71 6.27 -19.84 -10.32
CA MET A 71 6.36 -21.04 -9.50
C MET A 71 5.18 -21.99 -9.77
N ARG A 72 3.95 -21.47 -9.89
CA ARG A 72 2.77 -22.33 -10.17
C ARG A 72 2.79 -22.91 -11.58
N ILE A 73 3.25 -22.16 -12.58
CA ILE A 73 3.44 -22.63 -13.95
C ILE A 73 4.48 -23.77 -13.97
N ALA A 74 5.60 -23.59 -13.29
CA ALA A 74 6.66 -24.61 -13.20
C ALA A 74 6.18 -25.91 -12.52
N HIS A 75 5.24 -25.81 -11.57
CA HIS A 75 4.65 -26.95 -10.87
C HIS A 75 3.39 -27.52 -11.57
N GLY A 76 3.02 -27.04 -12.77
CA GLY A 76 1.82 -27.50 -13.48
C GLY A 76 0.50 -27.21 -12.74
N ALA A 77 0.52 -26.30 -11.77
CA ALA A 77 -0.62 -25.98 -10.92
C ALA A 77 -1.47 -24.85 -11.54
N PRO A 78 -2.77 -24.75 -11.20
CA PRO A 78 -3.63 -23.68 -11.71
C PRO A 78 -3.21 -22.30 -11.18
N TRP A 79 -2.50 -21.55 -12.03
CA TRP A 79 -1.94 -20.23 -11.73
C TRP A 79 -2.93 -19.08 -11.97
N ILE A 80 -3.94 -19.29 -12.82
CA ILE A 80 -4.95 -18.26 -13.17
C ILE A 80 -5.66 -17.74 -11.91
N ARG A 81 -6.09 -18.64 -11.00
CA ARG A 81 -6.75 -18.26 -9.74
C ARG A 81 -5.87 -17.36 -8.88
N LEU A 82 -4.59 -17.71 -8.79
CA LEU A 82 -3.60 -16.94 -8.03
C LEU A 82 -3.38 -15.55 -8.67
N ALA A 83 -3.22 -15.50 -9.99
CA ALA A 83 -3.04 -14.26 -10.74
C ALA A 83 -4.26 -13.32 -10.55
N THR A 84 -5.48 -13.86 -10.57
CA THR A 84 -6.71 -13.07 -10.32
C THR A 84 -6.73 -12.49 -8.90
N ILE A 85 -6.36 -13.28 -7.87
CA ILE A 85 -6.31 -12.80 -6.49
C ILE A 85 -5.25 -11.70 -6.34
N MET A 86 -4.04 -11.93 -6.84
CA MET A 86 -2.95 -10.96 -6.75
C MET A 86 -3.27 -9.68 -7.53
N GLY A 87 -3.87 -9.78 -8.72
CA GLY A 87 -4.36 -8.63 -9.47
C GLY A 87 -5.43 -7.85 -8.71
N GLY A 88 -6.34 -8.55 -8.03
CA GLY A 88 -7.32 -7.94 -7.11
C GLY A 88 -6.67 -7.19 -5.95
N VAL A 89 -5.64 -7.77 -5.32
CA VAL A 89 -4.86 -7.13 -4.25
C VAL A 89 -4.13 -5.89 -4.75
N MET A 90 -3.56 -5.94 -5.96
CA MET A 90 -2.90 -4.79 -6.60
C MET A 90 -3.91 -3.66 -6.89
N LEU A 91 -5.07 -3.98 -7.46
CA LEU A 91 -6.14 -3.00 -7.72
C LEU A 91 -6.69 -2.40 -6.43
N PHE A 92 -6.88 -3.22 -5.39
CA PHE A 92 -7.31 -2.76 -4.07
C PHE A 92 -6.30 -1.78 -3.47
N SER A 93 -5.01 -2.12 -3.53
CA SER A 93 -3.95 -1.27 -3.01
C SER A 93 -3.79 0.02 -3.82
N PHE A 94 -3.99 -0.04 -5.14
CA PHE A 94 -4.06 1.14 -6.00
C PHE A 94 -5.26 2.04 -5.64
N GLY A 95 -6.41 1.44 -5.34
CA GLY A 95 -7.59 2.14 -4.82
C GLY A 95 -7.31 2.83 -3.48
N ALA A 96 -6.52 2.20 -2.60
CA ALA A 96 -6.08 2.81 -1.35
C ALA A 96 -5.20 4.06 -1.60
N VAL A 97 -4.24 3.99 -2.53
CA VAL A 97 -3.43 5.14 -2.96
C VAL A 97 -4.30 6.26 -3.54
N TRP A 98 -5.27 5.93 -4.40
CA TRP A 98 -6.20 6.91 -4.96
C TRP A 98 -7.08 7.56 -3.90
N SER A 99 -7.46 6.80 -2.88
CA SER A 99 -8.28 7.31 -1.77
C SER A 99 -7.53 8.32 -0.88
N ALA A 100 -6.20 8.21 -0.77
CA ALA A 100 -5.35 9.18 -0.08
C ALA A 100 -5.33 10.54 -0.79
N ASN A 101 -5.39 10.56 -2.13
CA ASN A 101 -5.53 11.78 -2.93
C ASN A 101 -6.80 12.59 -2.61
N GLY A 102 -7.87 11.93 -2.14
CA GLY A 102 -9.09 12.62 -1.70
C GLY A 102 -8.92 13.44 -0.42
N ILE A 103 -7.96 13.09 0.44
CA ILE A 103 -7.65 13.81 1.69
C ILE A 103 -6.98 15.16 1.37
N TRP A 104 -6.13 15.18 0.35
CA TRP A 104 -5.43 16.37 -0.16
C TRP A 104 -6.39 17.52 -0.54
N ARG A 105 -7.52 17.21 -1.19
CA ARG A 105 -8.49 18.22 -1.67
C ARG A 105 -9.19 18.99 -0.52
N ASN A 106 -9.13 18.48 0.71
CA ASN A 106 -9.71 19.16 1.87
C ASN A 106 -8.66 19.96 2.66
N THR A 107 -7.40 19.51 2.72
CA THR A 107 -6.32 20.25 3.40
C THR A 107 -5.87 21.47 2.60
N ALA A 108 -5.80 21.37 1.26
CA ALA A 108 -5.47 22.51 0.39
C ALA A 108 -6.51 23.65 0.49
N ARG A 109 -7.77 23.32 0.83
CA ARG A 109 -8.82 24.31 1.07
C ARG A 109 -8.69 25.03 2.42
N HIS A 110 -8.05 24.42 3.42
CA HIS A 110 -7.81 25.08 4.70
C HIS A 110 -6.69 26.13 4.60
N CYS A 111 -5.59 25.83 3.89
CA CYS A 111 -4.49 26.79 3.71
C CYS A 111 -4.91 28.05 2.93
N LYS A 112 -5.82 27.90 1.95
CA LYS A 112 -6.39 29.04 1.20
C LYS A 112 -7.40 29.89 1.98
N ARG A 113 -7.85 29.48 3.17
CA ARG A 113 -8.86 30.21 3.96
C ARG A 113 -8.25 31.09 5.05
N THR A 114 -6.95 30.96 5.26
CA THR A 114 -6.13 31.70 6.24
C THR A 114 -5.21 32.73 5.61
N LEU A 115 -5.30 32.93 4.29
CA LEU A 115 -4.65 33.98 3.49
C LEU A 115 -5.76 34.86 2.91
#